data_AF-A0A444W242-F1
#
_entry.id   AF-A0A444W242-F1
#
_cell.length_a   1.000
_cell.length_b   1.000
_cell.length_c   1.000
_cell.angle_alpha   90.00
_cell.angle_beta   90.00
_cell.angle_gamma   90.00
#
_symmetry.space_group_name_H-M   'P 1'
#
loop_
_entity.id
_entity.type
_entity.pdbx_description
1 polymer ?
#
loop_
_entity_poly.entity_id
_entity_poly.type
_entity_poly.pdbx_seq_one_letter_code
_entity_poly.pdbx_strand_id
1 'polypeptide(L)'
;MDKFLKTLIFLFLLSSQSFFAQQISNTAQEIERQKADLETQKSLKENYKKLDDKLDQLQKEKKELEAKKKNLTKVENNLKSTKDKIEKLEIVNQKIENKITTSSISEEEIQKQRIKTKENEVNIQKLKLTQITQEKELEKAMSAI
;
A
#
# COMPACT_ATOMS: atom_id res chain seq x y z
N MET A 1 -1.42 -91.36 15.09
CA MET A 1 -0.48 -90.33 14.61
C MET A 1 -1.16 -89.37 13.62
N ASP A 2 -1.98 -89.87 12.69
CA ASP A 2 -2.69 -89.06 11.68
C ASP A 2 -3.53 -87.89 12.18
N LYS A 3 -4.27 -88.04 13.28
CA LYS A 3 -5.12 -86.94 13.80
C LYS A 3 -4.28 -85.76 14.29
N PHE A 4 -3.15 -86.03 14.95
CA PHE A 4 -2.28 -85.00 15.49
C PHE A 4 -1.57 -84.21 14.38
N LEU A 5 -1.11 -84.92 13.34
CA LEU A 5 -0.50 -84.31 12.16
C LEU A 5 -1.51 -83.44 11.40
N LYS A 6 -2.75 -83.92 11.23
CA LYS A 6 -3.84 -83.14 10.59
C LYS A 6 -4.19 -81.87 11.38
N THR A 7 -4.25 -81.95 12.71
CA THR A 7 -4.48 -80.77 13.56
C THR A 7 -3.32 -79.77 13.47
N LEU A 8 -2.07 -80.25 13.42
CA LEU A 8 -0.90 -79.39 13.28
C LEU A 8 -0.88 -78.66 11.92
N ILE A 9 -1.18 -79.39 10.83
CA ILE A 9 -1.30 -78.83 9.47
C ILE A 9 -2.43 -77.79 9.42
N PHE A 10 -3.57 -78.07 10.06
CA PHE A 10 -4.69 -77.14 10.13
C PHE A 10 -4.34 -75.85 10.89
N LEU A 11 -3.63 -75.96 12.01
CA LEU A 11 -3.10 -74.80 12.75
C LEU A 11 -2.11 -73.98 11.92
N PHE A 12 -1.24 -74.64 11.15
CA PHE A 12 -0.30 -73.97 10.25
C PHE A 12 -0.99 -73.24 9.09
N LEU A 13 -2.07 -73.82 8.57
CA LEU A 13 -2.89 -73.17 7.54
C LEU A 13 -3.60 -71.92 8.09
N LEU A 14 -4.17 -72.00 9.30
CA LEU A 14 -4.82 -70.85 9.95
C LEU A 14 -3.84 -69.73 10.31
N SER A 15 -2.63 -70.07 10.77
CA SER A 15 -1.60 -69.07 11.08
C SER A 15 -1.06 -68.40 9.82
N SER A 16 -0.94 -69.14 8.71
CA SER A 16 -0.53 -68.57 7.42
C SER A 16 -1.54 -67.53 6.90
N GLN A 17 -2.84 -67.81 7.00
CA GLN A 17 -3.88 -66.86 6.60
C GLN A 17 -3.89 -65.60 7.47
N SER A 18 -3.63 -65.74 8.77
CA SER A 18 -3.50 -64.60 9.70
C SER A 18 -2.31 -63.72 9.35
N PHE A 19 -1.17 -64.31 8.98
CA PHE A 19 0.02 -63.57 8.55
C PHE A 19 -0.22 -62.80 7.25
N PHE A 20 -0.82 -63.44 6.23
CA PHE A 20 -1.15 -62.75 4.97
C PHE A 20 -2.17 -61.62 5.17
N ALA A 21 -3.19 -61.83 6.00
CA ALA A 21 -4.17 -60.79 6.32
C ALA A 21 -3.51 -59.59 7.03
N GLN A 22 -2.61 -59.84 7.98
CA GLN A 22 -1.87 -58.79 8.68
C GLN A 22 -0.92 -58.04 7.73
N GLN A 23 -0.24 -58.74 6.83
CA GLN A 23 0.63 -58.12 5.82
C GLN A 23 -0.17 -57.22 4.87
N ILE A 24 -1.31 -57.69 4.36
CA ILE A 24 -2.21 -56.89 3.51
C ILE A 24 -2.72 -55.66 4.25
N SER A 25 -3.12 -55.81 5.52
CA SER A 25 -3.58 -54.68 6.35
C SER A 25 -2.50 -53.63 6.56
N ASN A 26 -1.27 -54.05 6.86
CA ASN A 26 -0.15 -53.14 7.05
C ASN A 26 0.20 -52.41 5.76
N THR A 27 0.22 -53.11 4.61
CA THR A 27 0.46 -52.50 3.31
C THR A 27 -0.64 -51.51 2.92
N ALA A 28 -1.91 -51.83 3.19
CA ALA A 28 -3.02 -50.90 2.95
C ALA A 28 -2.89 -49.62 3.79
N GLN A 29 -2.52 -49.75 5.07
CA GLN A 29 -2.29 -48.63 5.97
C GLN A 29 -1.09 -47.76 5.54
N GLU A 30 -0.01 -48.39 5.06
CA GLU A 30 1.16 -47.70 4.49
C GLU A 30 0.78 -46.86 3.26
N ILE A 31 -0.01 -47.44 2.34
CA ILE A 31 -0.48 -46.74 1.13
C ILE A 31 -1.39 -45.56 1.50
N GLU A 32 -2.27 -45.72 2.48
CA GLU A 32 -3.15 -44.65 2.96
C GLU A 32 -2.35 -43.50 3.59
N ARG A 33 -1.33 -43.82 4.39
CA ARG A 33 -0.39 -42.82 4.94
C ARG A 33 0.36 -42.07 3.83
N GLN A 34 0.91 -42.78 2.85
CA GLN A 34 1.60 -42.16 1.72
C GLN A 34 0.68 -41.23 0.91
N LYS A 35 -0.58 -41.60 0.72
CA LYS A 35 -1.57 -40.73 0.07
C LYS A 35 -1.85 -39.48 0.89
N ALA A 36 -2.06 -39.62 2.20
CA ALA A 36 -2.27 -38.48 3.10
C ALA A 36 -1.06 -37.53 3.14
N ASP A 37 0.16 -38.08 3.13
CA ASP A 37 1.40 -37.30 3.09
C ASP A 37 1.54 -36.55 1.76
N LEU A 38 1.25 -37.19 0.63
CA LEU A 38 1.27 -36.55 -0.69
C LEU A 38 0.23 -35.43 -0.80
N GLU A 39 -0.98 -35.65 -0.29
CA GLU A 39 -2.04 -34.63 -0.27
C GLU A 39 -1.64 -33.45 0.62
N THR A 40 -1.05 -33.73 1.79
CA THR A 40 -0.52 -32.70 2.69
C THR A 40 0.59 -31.89 2.04
N GLN A 41 1.56 -32.54 1.37
CA GLN A 41 2.63 -31.85 0.64
C GLN A 41 2.09 -30.99 -0.50
N LYS A 42 1.09 -31.50 -1.26
CA LYS A 42 0.46 -30.74 -2.33
C LYS A 42 -0.24 -29.50 -1.78
N SER A 43 -1.02 -29.66 -0.70
CA SER A 43 -1.69 -28.54 -0.01
C SER A 43 -0.70 -27.50 0.50
N LEU A 44 0.39 -27.94 1.14
CA LEU A 44 1.47 -27.05 1.59
C LEU A 44 2.07 -26.27 0.43
N LYS A 45 2.43 -26.93 -0.67
CA LYS A 45 3.00 -26.27 -1.86
C LYS A 45 2.04 -25.23 -2.45
N GLU A 46 0.75 -25.56 -2.55
CA GLU A 46 -0.27 -24.63 -3.01
C GLU A 46 -0.44 -23.43 -2.06
N ASN A 47 -0.38 -23.66 -0.75
CA ASN A 47 -0.47 -22.59 0.25
C ASN A 47 0.75 -21.67 0.23
N TYR A 48 1.96 -22.21 0.11
CA TYR A 48 3.18 -21.41 -0.07
C TYR A 48 3.10 -20.56 -1.33
N LYS A 49 2.66 -21.14 -2.46
CA LYS A 49 2.47 -20.37 -3.69
C LYS A 49 1.46 -19.24 -3.51
N LYS A 50 0.31 -19.50 -2.88
CA LYS A 50 -0.70 -18.47 -2.58
C LYS A 50 -0.15 -17.39 -1.65
N LEU A 51 0.72 -17.75 -0.72
CA LEU A 51 1.36 -16.81 0.20
C LEU A 51 2.35 -15.91 -0.55
N ASP A 52 3.19 -16.49 -1.41
CA ASP A 52 4.13 -15.75 -2.25
C ASP A 52 3.38 -14.80 -3.20
N ASP A 53 2.34 -15.28 -3.88
CA ASP A 53 1.51 -14.45 -4.77
C ASP A 53 0.89 -13.25 -4.01
N LYS A 54 0.42 -13.47 -2.77
CA LYS A 54 -0.09 -12.40 -1.91
C LYS A 54 1.01 -11.44 -1.46
N LEU A 55 2.20 -11.94 -1.15
CA LEU A 55 3.33 -11.12 -0.73
C LEU A 55 3.75 -10.19 -1.87
N ASP A 56 3.83 -10.72 -3.09
CA ASP A 56 4.11 -9.95 -4.30
C ASP A 56 3.04 -8.88 -4.57
N GLN A 57 1.77 -9.23 -4.41
CA GLN A 57 0.66 -8.28 -4.54
C GLN A 57 0.78 -7.15 -3.51
N LEU A 58 0.95 -7.49 -2.24
CA LEU A 58 1.11 -6.50 -1.16
C LEU A 58 2.34 -5.61 -1.38
N GLN A 59 3.42 -6.15 -1.92
CA GLN A 59 4.61 -5.36 -2.23
C GLN A 59 4.38 -4.38 -3.37
N LYS A 60 3.59 -4.75 -4.39
CA LYS A 60 3.18 -3.84 -5.47
C LYS A 60 2.27 -2.73 -4.94
N GLU A 61 1.23 -3.10 -4.19
CA GLU A 61 0.31 -2.13 -3.57
C GLU A 61 1.05 -1.14 -2.66
N LYS A 62 2.02 -1.63 -1.86
CA LYS A 62 2.86 -0.77 -1.03
C LYS A 62 3.65 0.25 -1.86
N LYS A 63 4.28 -0.18 -2.95
CA LYS A 63 5.06 0.71 -3.83
C LYS A 63 4.17 1.76 -4.51
N GLU A 64 2.98 1.35 -4.95
CA GLU A 64 2.00 2.27 -5.53
C GLU A 64 1.53 3.31 -4.51
N LEU A 65 1.22 2.87 -3.29
CA LEU A 65 0.83 3.77 -2.20
C LEU A 65 1.95 4.75 -1.82
N GLU A 66 3.20 4.28 -1.75
CA GLU A 66 4.37 5.15 -1.50
C GLU A 66 4.55 6.20 -2.63
N ALA A 67 4.36 5.80 -3.89
CA ALA A 67 4.41 6.72 -5.02
C ALA A 67 3.30 7.78 -4.96
N LYS A 68 2.06 7.35 -4.67
CA LYS A 68 0.91 8.26 -4.48
C LYS A 68 1.15 9.24 -3.33
N LYS A 69 1.66 8.77 -2.19
CA LYS A 69 2.01 9.60 -1.02
C LYS A 69 3.08 10.64 -1.37
N LYS A 70 4.13 10.23 -2.09
CA LYS A 70 5.18 11.17 -2.54
C LYS A 70 4.62 12.26 -3.45
N ASN A 71 3.70 11.89 -4.34
CA ASN A 71 3.01 12.87 -5.20
C ASN A 71 2.14 13.84 -4.37
N LEU A 72 1.37 13.32 -3.42
CA LEU A 72 0.56 14.15 -2.51
C LEU A 72 1.42 15.18 -1.79
N THR A 73 2.50 14.76 -1.15
CA THR A 73 3.41 15.66 -0.43
C THR A 73 4.02 16.73 -1.34
N LYS A 74 4.32 16.38 -2.61
CA LYS A 74 4.82 17.36 -3.58
C LYS A 74 3.77 18.44 -3.88
N VAL A 75 2.52 18.04 -4.11
CA VAL A 75 1.42 18.97 -4.40
C VAL A 75 1.12 19.85 -3.18
N GLU A 76 1.09 19.29 -1.97
CA GLU A 76 0.92 20.04 -0.73
C GLU A 76 2.01 21.10 -0.52
N ASN A 77 3.28 20.73 -0.74
CA ASN A 77 4.41 21.66 -0.62
C ASN A 77 4.34 22.80 -1.65
N ASN A 78 3.93 22.50 -2.88
CA ASN A 78 3.74 23.51 -3.91
C ASN A 78 2.63 24.50 -3.52
N LEU A 79 1.49 23.98 -3.04
CA LEU A 79 0.37 24.80 -2.59
C LEU A 79 0.77 25.70 -1.42
N LYS A 80 1.49 25.13 -0.43
CA LYS A 80 2.02 25.89 0.71
C LYS A 80 2.94 27.01 0.25
N SER A 81 3.88 26.73 -0.65
CA SER A 81 4.80 27.75 -1.18
C SER A 81 4.05 28.91 -1.88
N THR A 82 2.99 28.61 -2.62
CA THR A 82 2.15 29.63 -3.26
C THR A 82 1.42 30.47 -2.20
N LYS A 83 0.83 29.84 -1.19
CA LYS A 83 0.15 30.54 -0.07
C LYS A 83 1.11 31.49 0.66
N ASP A 84 2.32 31.01 1.00
CA ASP A 84 3.34 31.83 1.66
C ASP A 84 3.76 33.04 0.81
N LYS A 85 3.81 32.90 -0.52
CA LYS A 85 4.13 34.02 -1.43
C LYS A 85 3.01 35.06 -1.48
N ILE A 86 1.75 34.62 -1.50
CA ILE A 86 0.58 35.50 -1.45
C ILE A 86 0.61 36.31 -0.14
N GLU A 87 0.76 35.63 0.99
CA GLU A 87 0.78 36.28 2.31
C GLU A 87 1.89 37.32 2.41
N LYS A 88 3.11 37.00 1.94
CA LYS A 88 4.22 37.96 1.93
C LYS A 88 3.91 39.22 1.11
N LEU A 89 3.30 39.07 -0.05
CA LEU A 89 2.92 40.22 -0.89
C LEU A 89 1.79 41.03 -0.25
N GLU A 90 0.81 40.38 0.38
CA GLU A 90 -0.28 41.05 1.10
C GLU A 90 0.26 41.86 2.30
N ILE A 91 1.20 41.31 3.07
CA ILE A 91 1.89 42.03 4.16
C ILE A 91 2.69 43.22 3.62
N VAL A 92 3.38 43.08 2.49
CA VAL A 92 4.11 44.19 1.86
C VAL A 92 3.16 45.30 1.45
N ASN A 93 2.02 44.97 0.85
CA ASN A 93 0.99 45.95 0.47
C ASN A 93 0.40 46.66 1.70
N GLN A 94 0.09 45.94 2.78
CA GLN A 94 -0.36 46.56 4.04
C GLN A 94 0.68 47.53 4.61
N LYS A 95 1.97 47.16 4.58
CA LYS A 95 3.04 48.05 5.04
C LYS A 95 3.16 49.31 4.19
N ILE A 96 2.95 49.20 2.88
CA ILE A 96 2.95 50.35 1.96
C ILE A 96 1.75 51.26 2.27
N GLU A 97 0.56 50.69 2.43
CA GLU A 97 -0.67 51.44 2.74
C GLU A 97 -0.55 52.19 4.07
N ASN A 98 0.01 51.53 5.09
CA ASN A 98 0.29 52.17 6.37
C ASN A 98 1.28 53.34 6.23
N LYS A 99 2.31 53.23 5.39
CA LYS A 99 3.24 54.34 5.13
C LYS A 99 2.54 55.52 4.45
N ILE A 100 1.70 55.24 3.45
CA ILE A 100 0.94 56.28 2.72
C ILE A 100 0.00 57.04 3.67
N THR A 101 -0.64 56.33 4.60
CA THR A 101 -1.64 56.91 5.50
C THR A 101 -1.06 57.62 6.72
N THR A 102 0.11 57.19 7.21
CA THR A 102 0.67 57.69 8.50
C THR A 102 1.86 58.63 8.34
N SER A 103 2.53 58.64 7.19
CA SER A 103 3.76 59.42 6.97
C SER A 103 3.49 60.63 6.09
N SER A 104 4.05 61.79 6.42
CA SER A 104 4.13 62.94 5.49
C SER A 104 5.16 62.64 4.40
N ILE A 105 4.75 61.90 3.38
CA ILE A 105 5.52 61.66 2.16
C ILE A 105 4.94 62.48 0.99
N SER A 106 5.77 62.80 -0.01
CA SER A 106 5.35 63.61 -1.16
C SER A 106 4.31 62.88 -2.02
N GLU A 107 3.48 63.64 -2.73
CA GLU A 107 2.47 63.13 -3.66
C GLU A 107 3.06 62.19 -4.72
N GLU A 108 4.27 62.50 -5.20
CA GLU A 108 5.00 61.69 -6.18
C GLU A 108 5.42 60.33 -5.60
N GLU A 109 5.90 60.29 -4.36
CA GLU A 109 6.26 59.04 -3.69
C GLU A 109 4.99 58.22 -3.37
N ILE A 110 3.88 58.87 -3.00
CA ILE A 110 2.57 58.19 -2.84
C ILE A 110 2.16 57.51 -4.14
N GLN A 111 2.23 58.19 -5.28
CA GLN A 111 1.88 57.60 -6.58
C GLN A 111 2.77 56.40 -6.92
N LYS A 112 4.09 56.51 -6.70
CA LYS A 112 5.04 55.41 -6.93
C LYS A 112 4.73 54.19 -6.07
N GLN A 113 4.43 54.41 -4.79
CA GLN A 113 4.04 53.34 -3.88
C GLN A 113 2.69 52.71 -4.28
N ARG A 114 1.70 53.50 -4.74
CA ARG A 114 0.42 52.99 -5.26
C ARG A 114 0.60 52.14 -6.52
N ILE A 115 1.49 52.52 -7.44
CA ILE A 115 1.81 51.71 -8.63
C ILE A 115 2.37 50.36 -8.18
N LYS A 116 3.33 50.36 -7.25
CA LYS A 116 3.91 49.13 -6.70
C LYS A 116 2.86 48.23 -6.02
N THR A 117 1.93 48.82 -5.26
CA THR A 117 0.81 48.08 -4.66
C THR A 117 -0.04 47.41 -5.74
N LYS A 118 -0.39 48.11 -6.82
CA LYS A 118 -1.15 47.54 -7.95
C LYS A 118 -0.40 46.44 -8.68
N GLU A 119 0.90 46.59 -8.89
CA GLU A 119 1.75 45.53 -9.47
C GLU A 119 1.73 44.27 -8.59
N ASN A 120 1.86 44.45 -7.28
CA ASN A 120 1.75 43.34 -6.32
C ASN A 120 0.35 42.71 -6.32
N GLU A 121 -0.72 43.49 -6.43
CA GLU A 121 -2.10 42.98 -6.53
C GLU A 121 -2.30 42.10 -7.77
N VAL A 122 -1.78 42.53 -8.93
CA VAL A 122 -1.81 41.71 -10.16
C VAL A 122 -1.04 40.41 -9.96
N ASN A 123 0.13 40.46 -9.30
CA ASN A 123 0.91 39.26 -8.98
C ASN A 123 0.17 38.33 -8.00
N ILE A 124 -0.49 38.89 -6.98
CA ILE A 124 -1.33 38.14 -6.05
C ILE A 124 -2.47 37.45 -6.79
N GLN A 125 -3.15 38.13 -7.71
CA GLN A 125 -4.23 37.52 -8.51
C GLN A 125 -3.72 36.34 -9.35
N LYS A 126 -2.56 36.49 -10.01
CA LYS A 126 -1.92 35.39 -10.76
C LYS A 126 -1.57 34.20 -9.85
N LEU A 127 -1.06 34.48 -8.64
CA LEU A 127 -0.76 33.44 -7.66
C LEU A 127 -2.04 32.78 -7.11
N LYS A 128 -3.13 33.52 -6.91
CA LYS A 128 -4.45 32.97 -6.50
C LYS A 128 -5.02 32.04 -7.57
N LEU A 129 -4.88 32.36 -8.85
CA LEU A 129 -5.25 31.45 -9.95
C LEU A 129 -4.41 30.16 -9.93
N THR A 130 -3.10 30.31 -9.69
CA THR A 130 -2.20 29.15 -9.50
C THR A 130 -2.62 28.32 -8.28
N GLN A 131 -2.97 28.96 -7.17
CA GLN A 131 -3.44 28.32 -5.94
C GLN A 131 -4.70 27.49 -6.19
N ILE A 132 -5.70 28.04 -6.88
CA ILE A 132 -6.94 27.31 -7.24
C ILE A 132 -6.61 26.06 -8.07
N THR A 133 -5.69 26.19 -9.03
CA THR A 133 -5.24 25.06 -9.85
C THR A 133 -4.57 23.98 -8.99
N GLN A 134 -3.69 24.39 -8.08
CA GLN A 134 -3.00 23.50 -7.14
C GLN A 134 -3.96 22.83 -6.14
N GLU A 135 -5.00 23.53 -5.67
CA GLU A 135 -6.04 22.96 -4.80
C GLU A 135 -6.84 21.89 -5.53
N LYS A 136 -7.16 22.11 -6.81
CA LYS A 136 -7.80 21.08 -7.65
C LYS A 136 -6.88 19.89 -7.91
N GLU A 137 -5.59 20.12 -8.11
CA GLU A 137 -4.60 19.04 -8.22
C GLU A 137 -4.47 18.26 -6.91
N LEU A 138 -4.51 18.93 -5.76
CA LEU A 138 -4.47 18.32 -4.44
C LEU A 138 -5.69 17.44 -4.21
N GLU A 139 -6.89 17.94 -4.51
CA GLU A 139 -8.15 17.18 -4.40
C GLU A 139 -8.11 15.91 -5.25
N LYS A 140 -7.59 16.00 -6.49
CA LYS A 140 -7.37 14.83 -7.35
C LYS A 140 -6.35 13.86 -6.76
N ALA A 141 -5.24 14.37 -6.23
CA ALA A 141 -4.20 13.53 -5.62
C ALA A 141 -4.71 12.81 -4.37
N MET A 142 -5.52 13.48 -3.55
CA MET A 142 -6.16 12.89 -2.37
C MET A 142 -7.20 11.83 -2.74
N SER A 143 -8.01 12.09 -3.77
CA SER A 143 -9.00 11.13 -4.27
C SER A 143 -8.38 9.89 -4.91
N ALA A 144 -7.12 10.00 -5.35
CA ALA A 144 -6.38 8.92 -5.98
C ALA A 144 -5.63 8.02 -4.98
N ILE A 145 -5.58 8.39 -3.69
CA ILE A 145 -5.00 7.55 -2.62
C ILE A 145 -5.98 6.45 -2.28
#